data_AF-A0A817NGR1-F1
#
_entry.id   AF-A0A817NGR1-F1
#
_cell.length_a   1.000
_cell.length_b   1.000
_cell.length_c   1.000
_cell.angle_alpha   90.00
_cell.angle_beta   90.00
_cell.angle_gamma   90.00
#
_symmetry.space_group_name_H-M   'P 1'
#
loop_
_entity.id
_entity.type
_entity.pdbx_description
1 polymer ?
#
loop_
_entity_poly.entity_id
_entity_poly.type
_entity_poly.pdbx_seq_one_letter_code
_entity_poly.pdbx_strand_id
1 'polypeptide(L)'
;QPEINISLIGKQIENEIIYIECYVECRPKLIKIEWFNGSYLLNLTNQNRLSFILTRYMHKNNIICQATNQVGKQNQSITLDIIYKPIFIDNYGNELKNYSVILVNEGESIKLECFVDSSPLSLISWIYNNNIILRNKNIYYIDYFISI
;
A
#
# COMPACT_ATOMS: atom_id res chain seq x y z
N GLN A 1 2.90 28.66 -18.29
CA GLN A 1 3.17 27.20 -18.15
C GLN A 1 1.88 26.55 -17.66
N PRO A 2 1.60 25.25 -17.89
CA PRO A 2 0.35 24.62 -17.44
C PRO A 2 0.23 24.61 -15.90
N GLU A 3 -0.79 25.22 -15.33
CA GLU A 3 -1.10 25.12 -13.90
C GLU A 3 -2.03 23.93 -13.68
N ILE A 4 -1.66 23.05 -12.74
CA ILE A 4 -2.37 21.79 -12.50
C ILE A 4 -2.92 21.82 -11.08
N ASN A 5 -4.13 21.27 -10.92
CA ASN A 5 -4.72 20.95 -9.64
C ASN A 5 -5.29 19.53 -9.70
N ILE A 6 -4.88 18.67 -8.76
CA ILE A 6 -5.29 17.27 -8.69
C ILE A 6 -6.17 17.04 -7.48
N SER A 7 -7.31 16.37 -7.68
CA SER A 7 -8.25 16.04 -6.61
C SER A 7 -8.57 14.55 -6.61
N LEU A 8 -8.49 13.92 -5.44
CA LEU A 8 -8.91 12.54 -5.21
C LEU A 8 -10.30 12.54 -4.56
N ILE A 9 -11.19 11.74 -5.13
CA ILE A 9 -12.60 11.63 -4.74
C ILE A 9 -12.90 10.17 -4.45
N GLY A 10 -13.42 9.90 -3.26
CA GLY A 10 -13.76 8.56 -2.80
C GLY A 10 -13.02 8.17 -1.52
N LYS A 11 -13.40 7.04 -0.95
CA LYS A 11 -12.74 6.47 0.23
C LYS A 11 -11.55 5.64 -0.21
N GLN A 12 -10.40 5.86 0.41
CA GLN A 12 -9.20 5.09 0.11
C GLN A 12 -9.21 3.77 0.88
N ILE A 13 -10.12 2.86 0.54
CA ILE A 13 -10.27 1.54 1.17
C ILE A 13 -10.09 0.47 0.09
N GLU A 14 -9.42 -0.64 0.40
CA GLU A 14 -9.23 -1.75 -0.54
C GLU A 14 -10.57 -2.23 -1.13
N ASN A 15 -10.58 -2.48 -2.43
CA ASN A 15 -11.72 -2.86 -3.26
C ASN A 15 -12.77 -1.76 -3.51
N GLU A 16 -12.60 -0.55 -2.97
CA GLU A 16 -13.41 0.61 -3.34
C GLU A 16 -12.94 1.22 -4.66
N ILE A 17 -13.88 1.85 -5.38
CA ILE A 17 -13.57 2.65 -6.57
C ILE A 17 -13.27 4.08 -6.12
N ILE A 18 -12.18 4.64 -6.62
CA ILE A 18 -11.88 6.07 -6.50
C ILE A 18 -11.86 6.76 -7.85
N TYR A 19 -11.91 8.08 -7.81
CA TYR A 19 -11.73 8.95 -8.95
C TYR A 19 -10.62 9.95 -8.66
N ILE A 20 -9.75 10.16 -9.63
CA ILE A 20 -8.72 11.21 -9.58
C ILE A 20 -8.99 12.14 -10.74
N GLU A 21 -9.23 13.41 -10.44
CA GLU A 21 -9.48 14.46 -11.44
C GLU A 21 -8.27 15.38 -11.52
N CYS A 22 -7.89 15.73 -12.75
CA CYS A 22 -6.82 16.65 -13.06
C CYS A 22 -7.39 17.86 -13.79
N TYR A 23 -7.42 18.97 -13.08
CA TYR A 23 -7.81 20.27 -13.59
C TYR A 23 -6.57 21.00 -14.08
N VAL A 24 -6.60 21.46 -15.33
CA VAL A 24 -5.44 22.10 -15.96
C VAL A 24 -5.84 23.46 -16.52
N GLU A 25 -5.26 24.52 -15.97
CA GLU A 25 -5.33 25.87 -16.53
C GLU A 25 -4.09 26.13 -17.37
N CYS A 26 -4.29 26.47 -18.65
CA CYS A 26 -3.18 26.47 -19.60
C CYS A 26 -3.21 27.66 -20.55
N ARG A 27 -2.14 28.45 -20.51
CA ARG A 27 -1.83 29.53 -21.47
C ARG A 27 -0.38 29.38 -21.93
N PRO A 28 -0.10 29.13 -23.22
CA PRO A 28 -1.00 28.85 -24.37
C PRO A 28 -1.82 27.55 -24.23
N LYS A 29 -2.71 27.30 -25.21
CA LYS A 29 -3.67 26.17 -25.22
C LYS A 29 -3.01 24.82 -24.92
N LEU A 30 -3.71 24.02 -24.12
CA LEU A 30 -3.35 22.65 -23.78
C LEU A 30 -3.19 21.79 -25.05
N ILE A 31 -2.11 21.01 -25.11
CA ILE A 31 -1.84 20.05 -26.19
C ILE A 31 -2.17 18.63 -25.73
N LYS A 32 -1.71 18.24 -24.53
CA LYS A 32 -1.83 16.85 -24.05
C LYS A 32 -1.94 16.76 -22.53
N ILE A 33 -2.74 15.79 -22.06
CA ILE A 33 -2.70 15.28 -20.68
C ILE A 33 -2.27 13.81 -20.70
N GLU A 34 -1.38 13.46 -19.78
CA GLU A 34 -0.83 12.11 -19.59
C GLU A 34 -0.89 11.74 -18.11
N TRP A 35 -1.30 10.50 -17.83
CA TRP A 35 -1.30 9.95 -16.47
C TRP A 35 -0.15 8.96 -16.29
N PHE A 36 0.52 9.01 -15.15
CA PHE A 36 1.55 8.06 -14.78
C PHE A 36 1.26 7.44 -13.42
N ASN A 37 1.64 6.17 -13.25
CA ASN A 37 1.80 5.53 -11.95
C ASN A 37 3.30 5.39 -11.67
N GLY A 38 3.86 6.24 -10.82
CA GLY A 38 5.30 6.42 -10.69
C GLY A 38 5.92 6.84 -12.02
N SER A 39 6.80 6.00 -12.58
CA SER A 39 7.41 6.21 -13.89
C SER A 39 6.64 5.61 -15.07
N TYR A 40 5.62 4.79 -14.80
CA TYR A 40 4.89 4.05 -15.83
C TYR A 40 3.77 4.90 -16.42
N LEU A 41 3.81 5.15 -17.73
CA LEU A 41 2.75 5.84 -18.46
C LEU A 41 1.50 4.95 -18.54
N LEU A 42 0.36 5.49 -18.10
CA LEU A 42 -0.93 4.85 -18.26
C LEU A 42 -1.45 5.11 -19.67
N ASN A 43 -2.14 4.14 -20.27
CA ASN A 43 -2.69 4.25 -21.62
C ASN A 43 -3.99 5.09 -21.65
N LEU A 44 -3.92 6.31 -21.12
CA LEU A 44 -5.04 7.23 -20.92
C LEU A 44 -4.57 8.65 -21.29
N THR A 45 -4.63 8.96 -22.58
CA THR A 45 -4.25 10.29 -23.09
C THR A 45 -5.46 11.21 -23.18
N ASN A 46 -5.28 12.47 -22.80
CA ASN A 46 -6.31 13.53 -22.88
C ASN A 46 -7.58 13.27 -22.03
N GLN A 47 -7.49 12.39 -21.04
CA GLN A 47 -8.54 12.19 -20.07
C GLN A 47 -8.25 13.03 -18.82
N ASN A 48 -9.20 13.87 -18.42
CA ASN A 48 -9.07 14.69 -17.21
C ASN A 48 -9.38 13.91 -15.93
N ARG A 49 -9.92 12.69 -16.05
CA ARG A 49 -10.33 11.87 -14.92
C ARG A 49 -9.85 10.44 -15.10
N LEU A 50 -9.31 9.89 -14.03
CA LEU A 50 -8.89 8.51 -13.88
C LEU A 50 -9.82 7.82 -12.87
N SER A 51 -10.19 6.56 -13.12
CA SER A 51 -10.98 5.76 -12.19
C SER A 51 -10.48 4.32 -12.17
N PHE A 52 -10.33 3.75 -10.98
CA PHE A 52 -9.93 2.36 -10.80
C PHE A 52 -10.36 1.85 -9.43
N ILE A 53 -10.43 0.52 -9.31
CA ILE A 53 -10.62 -0.17 -8.04
C ILE A 53 -9.27 -0.19 -7.31
N LEU A 54 -9.29 0.18 -6.03
CA LEU A 54 -8.12 0.16 -5.17
C LEU A 54 -7.73 -1.27 -4.80
N THR A 55 -6.44 -1.56 -4.85
CA THR A 55 -5.86 -2.77 -4.26
C THR A 55 -4.82 -2.36 -3.21
N ARG A 56 -4.60 -3.19 -2.19
CA ARG A 56 -3.55 -2.90 -1.18
C ARG A 56 -2.16 -2.69 -1.77
N TYR A 57 -1.85 -3.35 -2.88
CA TYR A 57 -0.58 -3.22 -3.60
C TYR A 57 -0.36 -1.83 -4.20
N MET A 58 -1.41 -0.99 -4.23
CA MET A 58 -1.32 0.40 -4.64
C MET A 58 -1.06 1.36 -3.47
N HIS A 59 -0.97 0.86 -2.23
CA HIS A 59 -0.70 1.71 -1.06
C HIS A 59 0.65 2.40 -1.22
N LYS A 60 0.68 3.72 -0.99
CA LYS A 60 1.82 4.62 -1.24
C LYS A 60 2.25 4.77 -2.70
N ASN A 61 1.52 4.24 -3.67
CA ASN A 61 1.77 4.58 -5.08
C ASN A 61 1.55 6.06 -5.33
N ASN A 62 2.36 6.64 -6.21
CA ASN A 62 2.27 8.05 -6.60
C ASN A 62 1.65 8.15 -8.00
N ILE A 63 0.44 8.69 -8.07
CA ILE A 63 -0.27 8.94 -9.34
C ILE A 63 0.05 10.36 -9.78
N ILE A 64 0.49 10.51 -11.02
CA ILE A 64 0.96 11.78 -11.57
C ILE A 64 0.08 12.17 -12.76
N CYS A 65 -0.43 13.39 -12.77
CA CYS A 65 -0.97 14.04 -13.95
C CYS A 65 0.09 14.95 -14.56
N GLN A 66 0.39 14.80 -15.84
CA GLN A 66 1.28 15.67 -16.59
C GLN A 66 0.51 16.37 -17.71
N ALA A 67 0.63 17.69 -17.78
CA ALA A 67 0.07 18.51 -18.84
C ALA A 67 1.18 19.10 -19.71
N THR A 68 0.92 19.17 -21.01
CA THR A 68 1.84 19.74 -22.02
C THR A 68 1.16 20.85 -22.79
N ASN A 69 1.86 21.97 -22.99
CA ASN A 69 1.52 23.00 -23.97
C ASN A 69 2.73 23.36 -24.84
N GLN A 70 2.59 24.34 -25.72
CA GLN A 70 3.66 24.75 -26.65
C GLN A 70 4.94 25.25 -25.95
N VAL A 71 4.83 25.72 -24.70
CA VAL A 71 5.98 26.24 -23.94
C VAL A 71 6.70 25.11 -23.20
N GLY A 72 5.98 24.07 -22.77
CA GLY A 72 6.59 22.93 -22.11
C GLY A 72 5.60 22.07 -21.34
N LYS A 73 6.14 21.34 -20.36
CA LYS A 73 5.40 20.39 -19.53
C LYS A 73 5.38 20.83 -18.06
N GLN A 74 4.32 20.46 -17.35
CA GLN A 74 4.23 20.54 -15.90
C GLN A 74 3.52 19.29 -15.39
N ASN A 75 3.77 18.89 -14.15
CA ASN A 75 3.09 17.77 -13.53
C ASN A 75 2.71 18.08 -12.07
N GLN A 76 1.75 17.33 -11.57
CA GLN A 76 1.40 17.26 -10.16
C GLN A 76 1.03 15.83 -9.82
N SER A 77 1.24 15.45 -8.57
CA SER A 77 1.02 14.08 -8.13
C SER A 77 0.21 14.00 -6.84
N ILE A 78 -0.36 12.82 -6.60
CA ILE A 78 -1.03 12.44 -5.38
C ILE A 78 -0.58 11.05 -4.95
N THR A 79 -0.30 10.89 -3.66
CA THR A 79 0.06 9.60 -3.07
C THR A 79 -1.20 8.92 -2.54
N LEU A 80 -1.40 7.66 -2.93
CA LEU A 80 -2.50 6.85 -2.43
C LEU A 80 -2.22 6.39 -1.00
N ASP A 81 -3.19 6.56 -0.11
CA ASP A 81 -3.13 6.14 1.28
C ASP A 81 -4.28 5.17 1.58
N ILE A 82 -4.11 3.95 1.09
CA ILE A 82 -5.15 2.92 1.10
C ILE A 82 -5.24 2.25 2.47
N ILE A 83 -6.45 2.08 2.99
CA ILE A 83 -6.79 1.36 4.20
C ILE A 83 -7.16 -0.08 3.82
N TYR A 84 -6.54 -1.05 4.48
CA TYR A 84 -6.78 -2.47 4.26
C TYR A 84 -6.57 -3.27 5.54
N LYS A 85 -7.21 -4.45 5.59
CA LYS A 85 -7.13 -5.33 6.75
C LYS A 85 -5.71 -5.88 6.95
N PRO A 86 -5.34 -6.30 8.18
CA PRO A 86 -4.07 -6.98 8.42
C PRO A 86 -3.95 -8.28 7.63
N ILE A 87 -2.77 -8.52 7.06
CA ILE A 87 -2.43 -9.72 6.28
C ILE A 87 -1.12 -10.27 6.82
N PHE A 88 -1.11 -11.56 7.17
CA PHE A 88 0.12 -12.23 7.57
C PHE A 88 1.01 -12.44 6.36
N ILE A 89 2.28 -12.09 6.49
CA ILE A 89 3.28 -12.20 5.44
C ILE A 89 4.49 -12.99 5.94
N ASP A 90 5.29 -13.54 5.03
CA ASP A 90 6.59 -14.09 5.37
C ASP A 90 7.63 -12.95 5.52
N ASN A 91 8.86 -13.32 5.87
CA ASN A 91 9.98 -12.39 6.00
C ASN A 91 10.43 -11.77 4.65
N TYR A 92 9.84 -12.18 3.53
CA TYR A 92 10.07 -11.64 2.19
C TYR A 92 8.89 -10.78 1.70
N GLY A 93 7.83 -10.62 2.51
CA GLY A 93 6.64 -9.85 2.15
C GLY A 93 5.59 -10.61 1.34
N ASN A 94 5.71 -11.92 1.19
CA ASN A 94 4.70 -12.73 0.51
C ASN A 94 3.56 -13.09 1.47
N GLU A 95 2.33 -13.02 1.00
CA GLU A 95 1.15 -13.41 1.79
C GLU A 95 1.21 -14.88 2.21
N LEU A 96 1.14 -15.11 3.52
CA LEU A 96 1.08 -16.44 4.11
C LEU A 96 -0.31 -17.02 3.89
N LYS A 97 -0.38 -18.11 3.13
CA LYS A 97 -1.64 -18.85 2.92
C LYS A 97 -1.96 -19.80 4.07
N ASN A 98 -0.93 -20.27 4.78
CA ASN A 98 -0.99 -21.28 5.82
C ASN A 98 -0.07 -20.91 7.00
N TYR A 99 0.00 -21.78 7.99
CA TYR A 99 0.93 -21.66 9.12
C TYR A 99 2.40 -21.85 8.69
N SER A 100 3.29 -21.13 9.36
CA SER A 100 4.72 -21.39 9.31
C SER A 100 5.07 -22.49 10.31
N VAL A 101 5.93 -23.44 9.91
CA VAL A 101 6.43 -24.50 10.79
C VAL A 101 7.88 -24.18 11.13
N ILE A 102 8.19 -24.23 12.43
CA ILE A 102 9.55 -24.12 12.94
C ILE A 102 9.84 -25.44 13.64
N LEU A 103 10.89 -26.14 13.21
CA LEU A 103 11.39 -27.36 13.84
C LEU A 103 12.39 -26.97 14.92
N VAL A 104 12.22 -27.49 16.13
CA VAL A 104 13.01 -27.12 17.31
C VAL A 104 13.28 -28.37 18.14
N ASN A 105 14.53 -28.51 18.62
CA ASN A 105 14.88 -29.59 19.53
C ASN A 105 14.59 -29.19 20.98
N GLU A 106 14.34 -30.18 21.84
CA GLU A 106 14.18 -29.95 23.27
C GLU A 106 15.42 -29.27 23.87
N GLY A 107 15.19 -28.27 24.71
CA GLY A 107 16.22 -27.45 25.35
C GLY A 107 16.72 -26.29 24.49
N GLU A 108 16.35 -26.19 23.22
CA GLU A 108 16.71 -25.04 22.37
C GLU A 108 15.82 -23.82 22.65
N SER A 109 16.38 -22.63 22.40
CA SER A 109 15.63 -21.37 22.49
C SER A 109 15.19 -20.92 21.11
N ILE A 110 13.99 -20.34 21.02
CA ILE A 110 13.33 -19.99 19.76
C ILE A 110 12.92 -18.52 19.80
N LYS A 111 13.11 -17.83 18.67
CA LYS A 111 12.49 -16.53 18.39
C LYS A 111 11.35 -16.72 17.41
N LEU A 112 10.12 -16.49 17.86
CA LEU A 112 8.96 -16.37 16.98
C LEU A 112 8.81 -14.90 16.58
N GLU A 113 8.68 -14.66 15.27
CA GLU A 113 8.47 -13.33 14.72
C GLU A 113 7.26 -13.34 13.81
N CYS A 114 6.34 -12.41 14.06
CA CYS A 114 5.11 -12.25 13.30
C CYS A 114 5.25 -11.04 12.38
N PHE A 115 5.19 -11.27 11.07
CA PHE A 115 5.17 -10.22 10.07
C PHE A 115 3.73 -10.01 9.58
N VAL A 116 3.29 -8.76 9.63
CA VAL A 116 1.93 -8.37 9.27
C VAL A 116 2.01 -7.11 8.42
N ASP A 117 1.44 -7.17 7.22
CA ASP A 117 1.17 -5.99 6.40
C ASP A 117 -0.21 -5.44 6.75
N SER A 118 -0.29 -4.13 7.03
CA SER A 118 -1.54 -3.48 7.44
C SER A 118 -1.46 -1.97 7.29
N SER A 119 -2.58 -1.37 6.89
CA SER A 119 -2.77 0.08 6.91
C SER A 119 -4.17 0.42 7.46
N PRO A 120 -4.26 1.08 8.63
CA PRO A 120 -3.17 1.50 9.52
C PRO A 120 -2.39 0.33 10.14
N LEU A 121 -1.26 0.64 10.78
CA LEU A 121 -0.46 -0.35 11.50
C LEU A 121 -1.28 -1.10 12.55
N SER A 122 -1.21 -2.42 12.50
CA SER A 122 -1.93 -3.32 13.38
C SER A 122 -1.21 -3.57 14.71
N LEU A 123 -1.99 -3.94 15.73
CA LEU A 123 -1.47 -4.40 17.02
C LEU A 123 -1.38 -5.93 17.02
N ILE A 124 -0.19 -6.46 17.32
CA ILE A 124 0.08 -7.91 17.31
C ILE A 124 0.06 -8.46 18.75
N SER A 125 -0.66 -9.55 18.97
CA SER A 125 -0.69 -10.27 20.25
C SER A 125 -0.49 -11.77 20.02
N TRP A 126 0.25 -12.41 20.93
CA TRP A 126 0.49 -13.85 20.93
C TRP A 126 -0.50 -14.54 21.86
N ILE A 127 -1.08 -15.64 21.36
CA ILE A 127 -2.08 -16.44 22.07
C ILE A 127 -1.56 -17.89 22.10
N TYR A 128 -1.54 -18.47 23.30
CA TYR A 128 -1.21 -19.87 23.51
C TYR A 128 -2.29 -20.51 24.38
N ASN A 129 -2.84 -21.64 23.95
CA ASN A 129 -3.95 -22.33 24.62
C ASN A 129 -5.10 -21.38 25.02
N ASN A 130 -5.55 -20.55 24.07
CA ASN A 130 -6.60 -19.53 24.23
C ASN A 130 -6.30 -18.40 25.23
N ASN A 131 -5.08 -18.34 25.76
CA ASN A 131 -4.66 -17.27 26.66
C ASN A 131 -3.71 -16.31 25.95
N ILE A 132 -3.93 -15.00 26.12
CA ILE A 132 -3.00 -13.99 25.62
C ILE A 132 -1.74 -14.03 26.48
N ILE A 133 -0.63 -14.43 25.88
CA ILE A 133 0.68 -14.53 26.54
C ILE A 133 1.55 -13.30 26.31
N LEU A 134 1.32 -12.56 25.22
CA LEU A 134 2.05 -11.33 24.92
C LEU A 134 1.17 -10.36 24.13
N ARG A 135 1.23 -9.06 24.46
CA ARG A 135 0.47 -8.00 23.78
C ARG A 135 1.38 -6.98 23.15
N ASN A 136 0.96 -6.43 22.03
CA ASN A 136 1.61 -5.33 21.30
C ASN A 136 3.09 -5.60 21.01
N LYS A 137 3.41 -6.85 20.64
CA LYS A 137 4.77 -7.30 20.32
C LYS A 137 4.72 -8.26 19.14
N ASN A 138 5.53 -7.97 18.12
CA ASN A 138 5.70 -8.82 16.96
C ASN A 138 6.65 -10.00 17.22
N ILE A 139 7.51 -9.91 18.24
CA ILE A 139 8.48 -10.96 18.59
C ILE A 139 8.11 -11.59 19.93
N TYR A 140 8.15 -12.92 19.99
CA TYR A 140 8.04 -13.71 21.20
C TYR A 140 9.23 -14.68 21.31
N TYR A 141 9.89 -14.66 22.47
CA TYR A 141 11.01 -15.56 22.77
C TYR A 141 10.51 -16.72 23.62
N ILE A 142 10.89 -17.93 23.22
CA ILE A 142 10.68 -19.15 23.99
C ILE A 142 12.06 -19.64 24.39
N ASP A 143 12.41 -19.48 25.65
CA ASP A 143 13.67 -19.98 26.18
C ASP A 143 13.47 -21.43 26.63
N TYR A 144 14.43 -22.30 26.31
CA TYR A 144 14.42 -23.73 26.68
C TYR A 144 13.08 -24.42 26.38
N PHE A 145 12.79 -24.63 25.09
CA PHE A 145 11.58 -25.33 24.65
C PHE A 145 11.54 -26.77 25.17
N ILE A 146 10.43 -27.17 25.77
CA ILE A 146 10.19 -28.53 26.29
C ILE A 146 8.85 -29.01 25.73
N SER A 147 8.82 -30.22 25.17
CA SER A 147 7.55 -30.81 24.73
C SER A 147 6.73 -31.25 25.96
N ILE A 148 5.43 -30.91 25.99
CA ILE A 148 4.49 -31.27 27.06
C ILE A 148 3.78 -32.56 26.69
#